data_AF-A0A8T5QUS5-F1
#
_entry.id   AF-A0A8T5QUS5-F1
#
_cell.length_a   1.000
_cell.length_b   1.000
_cell.length_c   1.000
_cell.angle_alpha   90.00
_cell.angle_beta   90.00
_cell.angle_gamma   90.00
#
_symmetry.space_group_name_H-M   'P 1'
#
loop_
_entity.id
_entity.type
_entity.pdbx_description
1 polymer ?
#
loop_
_entity_poly.entity_id
_entity_poly.type
_entity_poly.pdbx_seq_one_letter_code
_entity_poly.pdbx_strand_id
1 'polypeptide(L)'
;MIKGHRIEKEIAVQEFLDIISSYSPDKIKCTGHTFFRLSEEQRKFFKCKELKVFLLEKVPVLAGLQHNKNHAVFYEYKENTVIRLILDISLTGIQIVTFYIIGKKNIPRMQK
;
A
#
# COMPACT_ATOMS: atom_id res chain seq x y z
N MET A 1 9.09 0.91 15.67
CA MET A 1 7.98 1.27 14.75
C MET A 1 7.44 2.63 15.19
N ILE A 2 7.48 3.65 14.33
CA ILE A 2 7.02 5.01 14.65
C ILE A 2 5.49 4.97 14.88
N LYS A 3 4.98 5.62 15.95
CA LYS A 3 3.55 5.59 16.32
C LYS A 3 2.64 5.90 15.13
N GLY A 4 3.01 6.88 14.30
CA GLY A 4 2.23 7.31 13.12
C GLY A 4 2.00 6.23 12.06
N HIS A 5 2.82 5.16 12.01
CA HIS A 5 2.69 4.09 11.03
C HIS A 5 1.81 2.92 11.50
N ARG A 6 1.31 2.97 12.74
CA ARG A 6 0.35 1.98 13.24
C ARG A 6 -1.00 2.18 12.54
N ILE A 7 -1.67 1.09 12.25
CA ILE A 7 -3.05 1.11 11.74
C ILE A 7 -3.92 1.52 12.93
N GLU A 8 -4.61 2.65 12.76
CA GLU A 8 -5.59 3.20 13.69
C GLU A 8 -6.94 2.51 13.50
N LYS A 9 -7.33 2.29 12.24
CA LYS A 9 -8.62 1.71 11.87
C LYS A 9 -8.44 0.73 10.71
N GLU A 10 -9.01 -0.46 10.84
CA GLU A 10 -9.12 -1.38 9.71
C GLU A 10 -10.23 -0.92 8.74
N ILE A 11 -9.95 -1.00 7.45
CA ILE A 11 -10.89 -0.68 6.39
C ILE A 11 -11.28 -2.01 5.77
N ALA A 12 -12.59 -2.22 5.57
CA ALA A 12 -13.05 -3.44 4.91
C ALA A 12 -12.42 -3.52 3.51
N VAL A 13 -11.93 -4.71 3.12
CA VAL A 13 -11.29 -4.88 1.81
C VAL A 13 -12.19 -4.41 0.67
N GLN A 14 -13.50 -4.68 0.76
CA GLN A 14 -14.46 -4.22 -0.25
C GLN A 14 -14.56 -2.69 -0.30
N GLU A 15 -14.67 -2.01 0.85
CA GLU A 15 -14.68 -0.54 0.93
C GLU A 15 -13.42 0.05 0.28
N PHE A 16 -12.26 -0.55 0.54
CA PHE A 16 -11.03 -0.13 -0.11
C PHE A 16 -11.06 -0.34 -1.63
N LEU A 17 -11.52 -1.50 -2.11
CA LEU A 17 -11.62 -1.77 -3.55
C LEU A 17 -12.58 -0.80 -4.24
N ASP A 18 -13.70 -0.48 -3.61
CA ASP A 18 -14.67 0.50 -4.11
C ASP A 18 -14.02 1.88 -4.26
N ILE A 19 -13.25 2.32 -3.25
CA ILE A 19 -12.46 3.56 -3.31
C ILE A 19 -11.52 3.52 -4.51
N ILE A 20 -10.70 2.48 -4.67
CA ILE A 20 -9.73 2.40 -5.77
C ILE A 20 -10.43 2.41 -7.13
N SER A 21 -11.56 1.70 -7.25
CA SER A 21 -12.32 1.60 -8.51
C SER A 21 -12.90 2.93 -8.99
N SER A 22 -13.11 3.90 -8.08
CA SER A 22 -13.60 5.24 -8.42
C SER A 22 -12.55 6.13 -9.10
N TYR A 23 -11.28 5.74 -9.09
CA TYR A 23 -10.20 6.49 -9.71
C TYR A 23 -9.76 5.86 -11.02
N SER A 24 -9.53 6.70 -12.02
CA SER A 24 -8.90 6.27 -13.26
C SER A 24 -7.41 5.95 -13.05
N PRO A 25 -6.82 4.98 -13.79
CA PRO A 25 -5.42 4.55 -13.59
C PRO A 25 -4.35 5.65 -13.70
N ASP A 26 -4.64 6.75 -14.40
CA ASP A 26 -3.78 7.94 -14.55
C ASP A 26 -3.72 8.80 -13.27
N LYS A 27 -4.74 8.69 -12.40
CA LYS A 27 -4.82 9.37 -11.10
C LYS A 27 -4.01 8.68 -10.00
N ILE A 28 -3.49 7.49 -10.27
CA ILE A 28 -2.57 6.79 -9.38
C ILE A 28 -1.14 7.18 -9.75
N LYS A 29 -0.36 7.72 -8.82
CA LYS A 29 1.01 8.20 -9.07
C LYS A 29 1.98 7.75 -7.99
N CYS A 30 3.24 7.56 -8.35
CA CYS A 30 4.32 7.36 -7.38
C CYS A 30 4.97 8.71 -7.09
N THR A 31 5.25 8.97 -5.82
CA THR A 31 6.00 10.15 -5.38
C THR A 31 7.50 9.94 -5.60
N GLY A 32 8.30 11.02 -5.51
CA GLY A 32 9.76 10.90 -5.51
C GLY A 32 10.32 10.04 -4.36
N HIS A 33 9.54 9.87 -3.28
CA HIS A 33 9.93 9.08 -2.11
C HIS A 33 9.53 7.61 -2.19
N THR A 34 8.75 7.20 -3.19
CA THR A 34 8.23 5.83 -3.30
C THR A 34 9.33 4.78 -3.24
N PHE A 35 10.43 5.04 -3.94
CA PHE A 35 11.54 4.10 -4.13
C PHE A 35 12.78 4.44 -3.28
N PHE A 36 12.69 5.45 -2.40
CA PHE A 36 13.85 5.97 -1.66
C PHE A 36 14.51 4.88 -0.79
N ARG A 37 13.70 3.98 -0.22
CA ARG A 37 14.14 2.92 0.69
C ARG A 37 14.62 1.65 0.01
N LEU A 38 14.56 1.57 -1.31
CA LEU A 38 14.96 0.38 -2.05
C LEU A 38 16.46 0.36 -2.34
N SER A 39 17.03 -0.84 -2.32
CA SER A 39 18.35 -1.09 -2.92
C SER A 39 18.31 -0.86 -4.44
N GLU A 40 19.47 -0.67 -5.07
CA GLU A 40 19.55 -0.51 -6.52
C GLU A 40 18.95 -1.69 -7.29
N GLU A 41 19.16 -2.91 -6.80
CA GLU A 41 18.58 -4.12 -7.37
C GLU A 41 17.05 -4.09 -7.32
N GLN A 42 16.49 -3.70 -6.18
CA GLN A 42 15.04 -3.57 -6.01
C GLN A 42 14.47 -2.45 -6.91
N ARG A 43 15.20 -1.35 -7.13
CA ARG A 43 14.78 -0.25 -8.03
C ARG A 43 14.70 -0.68 -9.49
N LYS A 44 15.47 -1.69 -9.92
CA LYS A 44 15.38 -2.24 -11.28
C LYS A 44 14.06 -2.98 -11.51
N PHE A 45 13.57 -3.67 -10.48
CA PHE A 45 12.34 -4.47 -10.55
C PHE A 45 11.09 -3.64 -10.25
N PHE A 46 11.10 -2.88 -9.15
CA PHE A 46 9.94 -2.12 -8.72
C PHE A 46 9.86 -0.78 -9.46
N LYS A 47 9.05 -0.78 -10.52
CA LYS A 47 8.62 0.42 -11.22
C LYS A 47 7.24 0.86 -10.74
N CYS A 48 6.89 2.11 -10.97
CA CYS A 48 5.57 2.61 -10.60
C CYS A 48 4.43 1.80 -11.25
N LYS A 49 4.64 1.32 -12.49
CA LYS A 49 3.70 0.44 -13.19
C LYS A 49 3.38 -0.83 -12.40
N GLU A 50 4.39 -1.49 -11.82
CA GLU A 50 4.21 -2.69 -11.00
C GLU A 50 3.37 -2.39 -9.76
N LEU A 51 3.62 -1.26 -9.08
CA LEU A 51 2.85 -0.88 -7.89
C LEU A 51 1.38 -0.55 -8.23
N LYS A 52 1.11 -0.01 -9.42
CA LYS A 52 -0.27 0.20 -9.90
C LYS A 52 -1.01 -1.11 -10.12
N VAL A 53 -0.35 -2.14 -10.65
CA VAL A 53 -0.95 -3.47 -10.84
C VAL A 53 -1.43 -4.04 -9.50
N PHE A 54 -0.67 -3.87 -8.42
CA PHE A 54 -1.14 -4.27 -7.08
C PHE A 54 -2.43 -3.56 -6.67
N LEU A 55 -2.57 -2.26 -6.96
CA LEU A 55 -3.76 -1.50 -6.58
C LEU A 55 -4.97 -1.86 -7.45
N LEU A 56 -4.78 -2.03 -8.76
CA LEU A 56 -5.87 -2.13 -9.73
C LEU A 56 -6.32 -3.57 -10.00
N GLU A 57 -5.42 -4.55 -9.90
CA GLU A 57 -5.67 -5.91 -10.37
C GLU A 57 -5.64 -6.95 -9.26
N LYS A 58 -5.18 -6.59 -8.05
CA LYS A 58 -5.05 -7.53 -6.94
C LYS A 58 -5.98 -7.18 -5.78
N VAL A 59 -6.41 -8.23 -5.09
CA VAL A 59 -7.16 -8.12 -3.84
C VAL A 59 -6.17 -8.03 -2.68
N PRO A 60 -6.26 -7.00 -1.83
CA PRO A 60 -5.41 -6.91 -0.65
C PRO A 60 -5.84 -7.91 0.42
N VAL A 61 -4.87 -8.39 1.19
CA VAL A 61 -5.08 -9.23 2.38
C VAL A 61 -5.59 -8.39 3.55
N LEU A 62 -5.17 -7.13 3.62
CA LEU A 62 -5.57 -6.17 4.66
C LEU A 62 -5.49 -4.75 4.11
N ALA A 63 -6.43 -3.90 4.50
CA ALA A 63 -6.39 -2.47 4.31
C ALA A 63 -6.68 -1.76 5.64
N GLY A 64 -6.05 -0.62 5.88
CA GLY A 64 -6.32 0.16 7.08
C GLY A 64 -5.80 1.58 7.02
N LEU A 65 -6.42 2.46 7.79
CA LEU A 65 -6.01 3.85 7.97
C LEU A 65 -4.96 3.94 9.07
N GLN A 66 -3.87 4.65 8.80
CA GLN A 66 -2.82 4.94 9.77
C GLN A 66 -3.12 6.23 10.55
N HIS A 67 -2.50 6.42 11.72
CA HIS A 67 -2.66 7.66 12.50
C HIS A 67 -2.22 8.92 11.75
N ASN A 68 -1.27 8.81 10.80
CA ASN A 68 -0.86 9.91 9.93
C ASN A 68 -1.81 10.13 8.73
N LYS A 69 -3.00 9.52 8.75
CA LYS A 69 -4.06 9.61 7.73
C LYS A 69 -3.73 9.01 6.37
N ASN A 70 -2.59 8.34 6.23
CA ASN A 70 -2.30 7.51 5.08
C ASN A 70 -3.01 6.15 5.19
N HIS A 71 -3.29 5.53 4.05
CA HIS A 71 -3.76 4.16 3.98
C HIS A 71 -2.58 3.20 3.89
N ALA A 72 -2.61 2.14 4.69
CA ALA A 72 -1.69 1.02 4.60
C ALA A 72 -2.42 -0.19 4.05
N VAL A 73 -1.92 -0.73 2.95
CA VAL A 73 -2.56 -1.82 2.21
C VAL A 73 -1.55 -2.94 1.97
N PHE A 74 -1.96 -4.18 2.19
CA PHE A 74 -1.07 -5.34 2.20
C PHE A 74 -1.48 -6.33 1.13
N TYR A 75 -0.55 -6.71 0.26
CA TYR A 75 -0.77 -7.63 -0.84
C TYR A 75 0.17 -8.82 -0.77
N GLU A 76 -0.30 -10.00 -1.15
CA GLU A 76 0.58 -11.15 -1.33
C GLU A 76 1.61 -10.90 -2.43
N TYR A 77 2.86 -11.32 -2.19
CA TYR A 77 3.94 -11.14 -3.16
C TYR A 77 4.73 -12.42 -3.45
N LYS A 78 5.46 -12.95 -2.46
CA LYS A 78 6.18 -14.22 -2.56
C LYS A 78 5.88 -15.08 -1.33
N GLU A 79 6.38 -16.31 -1.32
CA GLU A 79 6.27 -17.19 -0.17
C GLU A 79 6.68 -16.46 1.13
N ASN A 80 5.79 -16.50 2.12
CA ASN A 80 5.96 -15.86 3.43
C ASN A 80 6.16 -14.33 3.44
N THR A 81 5.96 -13.61 2.33
CA THR A 81 6.11 -12.14 2.27
C THR A 81 4.88 -11.44 1.67
N VAL A 82 4.72 -10.17 2.06
CA VAL A 82 3.71 -9.26 1.52
C VAL A 82 4.35 -7.92 1.17
N ILE A 83 3.74 -7.26 0.19
CA ILE A 83 4.00 -5.86 -0.09
C ILE A 83 3.02 -5.01 0.70
N ARG A 84 3.56 -4.12 1.53
CA ARG A 84 2.81 -3.07 2.21
C ARG A 84 2.96 -1.78 1.41
N LEU A 85 1.90 -1.32 0.78
CA LEU A 85 1.83 0.01 0.16
C LEU A 85 1.34 1.03 1.20
N ILE A 86 1.96 2.21 1.19
CA ILE A 86 1.48 3.38 1.92
C ILE A 86 0.94 4.37 0.90
N LEU A 87 -0.34 4.71 1.01
CA LEU A 87 -1.07 5.52 0.06
C LEU A 87 -1.57 6.79 0.75
N ASP A 88 -1.40 7.91 0.08
CA ASP A 88 -2.16 9.13 0.35
C ASP A 88 -3.30 9.18 -0.66
N ILE A 89 -4.53 9.10 -0.17
CA ILE A 89 -5.75 9.07 -0.99
C ILE A 89 -6.48 10.39 -0.77
N SER A 90 -6.69 11.12 -1.86
CA SER A 90 -7.37 12.41 -1.85
C SER A 90 -8.36 12.50 -3.01
N LEU A 91 -9.19 13.55 -3.02
CA LEU A 91 -10.09 13.83 -4.15
C LEU A 91 -9.34 14.00 -5.49
N THR A 92 -8.06 14.37 -5.45
CA THR A 92 -7.26 14.60 -6.66
C THR A 92 -6.65 13.34 -7.26
N GLY A 93 -6.62 12.25 -6.50
CA GLY A 93 -5.99 10.99 -6.90
C GLY A 93 -5.34 10.25 -5.74
N ILE A 94 -4.59 9.21 -6.10
CA ILE A 94 -3.91 8.31 -5.18
C ILE A 94 -2.40 8.47 -5.37
N GLN A 95 -1.69 8.82 -4.30
CA GLN A 95 -0.24 8.86 -4.30
C GLN A 95 0.32 7.67 -3.53
N ILE A 96 1.15 6.87 -4.18
CA ILE A 96 1.93 5.83 -3.52
C ILE A 96 3.12 6.51 -2.84
N VAL A 97 3.00 6.79 -1.55
CA VAL A 97 4.02 7.52 -0.77
C VAL A 97 5.29 6.68 -0.66
N THR A 98 5.15 5.42 -0.27
CA THR A 98 6.25 4.47 -0.14
C THR A 98 5.72 3.04 -0.06
N PHE A 99 6.60 2.06 -0.09
CA PHE A 99 6.23 0.67 0.15
C PHE A 99 7.33 -0.11 0.86
N TYR A 100 6.93 -1.25 1.39
CA TYR A 100 7.82 -2.18 2.10
C TYR A 100 7.50 -3.61 1.67
N ILE A 101 8.53 -4.46 1.64
CA ILE A 101 8.35 -5.91 1.64
C ILE A 101 8.54 -6.37 3.08
N ILE A 102 7.53 -7.02 3.64
CA ILE A 102 7.57 -7.53 5.01
C ILE A 102 7.13 -8.99 5.06
N GLY A 103 7.51 -9.72 6.10
CA GLY A 103 7.01 -11.08 6.31
C GLY A 103 5.50 -11.11 6.62
N LYS A 104 4.79 -12.16 6.20
CA LYS A 104 3.35 -12.37 6.49
C LYS A 104 3.03 -12.29 8.00
N LYS A 105 3.95 -12.75 8.85
CA LYS A 105 3.84 -12.66 10.32
C LYS A 105 3.83 -11.22 10.87
N ASN A 106 4.31 -10.25 10.09
CA ASN A 106 4.39 -8.84 10.46
C ASN A 106 3.19 -8.03 9.97
N ILE A 107 2.19 -8.67 9.34
CA ILE A 107 0.90 -8.03 9.07
C ILE A 107 0.25 -7.73 10.43
N PRO A 108 -0.14 -6.49 10.71
CA PRO A 108 -0.83 -6.16 11.95
C PRO A 108 -2.07 -7.04 12.09
N ARG A 109 -2.16 -7.82 13.16
CA ARG A 109 -3.37 -8.52 13.54
C ARG A 109 -4.12 -7.62 14.51
N MET A 110 -5.30 -7.16 14.15
CA MET A 110 -6.18 -6.49 15.10
C MET A 110 -6.60 -7.54 16.13
N GLN A 111 -6.35 -7.28 17.41
CA GLN A 111 -6.97 -8.07 18.47
C GLN A 111 -8.47 -7.77 18.40
N LYS A 112 -9.28 -8.82 18.17
CA LYS A 112 -10.74 -8.73 18.27
C LYS A 112 -11.16 -8.41 19.68
#